data_AF-A0A0E4GE38-F1
#
_entry.id   AF-A0A0E4GE38-F1
#
_cell.length_a   1.000
_cell.length_b   1.000
_cell.length_c   1.000
_cell.angle_alpha   90.00
_cell.angle_beta   90.00
_cell.angle_gamma   90.00
#
_symmetry.space_group_name_H-M   'P 1'
#
loop_
_entity.id
_entity.type
_entity.pdbx_description
1 polymer ?
#
loop_
_entity_poly.entity_id
_entity_poly.type
_entity_poly.pdbx_seq_one_letter_code
_entity_poly.pdbx_strand_id
1 'polypeptide(L)'
;MSSERMFELADRLKELREAKQRAEQEVKNLNAQIDEVDYELSELMAETETQNFTRGGTMFCLTTTTRASAAAGKKDELYSLLKRNGYGDLVYETVNANSLSAFVKEQMAENNDLLPDWLSGLVNVYEKTSVGVRKAAR
;
A
#
# COMPACT_ATOMS: atom_id res chain seq x y z
N MET A 1 30.59 -25.05 5.76
CA MET A 1 29.79 -24.52 6.88
C MET A 1 29.36 -23.07 6.68
N SER A 2 30.22 -22.03 6.81
CA SER A 2 29.78 -20.62 6.67
C SER A 2 29.32 -20.23 5.25
N SER A 3 30.03 -20.67 4.20
CA SER A 3 29.67 -20.37 2.81
C SER A 3 28.41 -21.10 2.34
N GLU A 4 28.18 -22.32 2.81
CA GLU A 4 27.01 -23.14 2.44
C GLU A 4 25.73 -22.54 2.99
N ARG A 5 25.75 -22.12 4.26
CA ARG A 5 24.64 -21.37 4.87
C ARG A 5 24.34 -20.05 4.15
N MET A 6 25.37 -19.37 3.64
CA MET A 6 25.19 -18.13 2.87
C MET A 6 24.44 -18.38 1.56
N PHE A 7 24.77 -19.46 0.85
CA PHE A 7 24.06 -19.85 -0.38
C PHE A 7 22.62 -20.28 -0.09
N GLU A 8 22.37 -21.11 0.93
CA GLU A 8 21.02 -21.48 1.36
C GLU A 8 20.13 -20.25 1.64
N LEU A 9 20.68 -19.26 2.36
CA LEU A 9 19.94 -18.04 2.68
C LEU A 9 19.72 -17.16 1.45
N ALA A 10 20.67 -17.12 0.52
CA ALA A 10 20.53 -16.38 -0.74
C ALA A 10 19.43 -16.97 -1.61
N ASP A 11 19.40 -18.30 -1.76
CA ASP A 11 18.38 -19.01 -2.52
C ASP A 11 17.00 -18.83 -1.87
N ARG A 12 16.90 -19.03 -0.55
CA ARG A 12 15.66 -18.80 0.19
C ARG A 12 15.18 -17.35 0.07
N LEU A 13 16.06 -16.36 0.14
CA LEU A 13 15.69 -14.94 -0.02
C LEU A 13 15.12 -14.67 -1.41
N LYS A 14 15.72 -15.26 -2.46
CA LYS A 14 15.23 -15.16 -3.83
C LYS A 14 13.85 -15.80 -3.97
N GLU A 15 13.69 -17.03 -3.50
CA GLU A 15 12.42 -17.77 -3.55
C GLU A 15 11.29 -17.02 -2.85
N LEU A 16 11.56 -16.46 -1.66
CA LEU A 16 10.59 -15.67 -0.91
C LEU A 16 10.16 -14.40 -1.65
N ARG A 17 11.09 -13.69 -2.32
CA ARG A 17 10.77 -12.51 -3.12
C ARG A 17 9.92 -12.86 -4.34
N GLU A 18 10.24 -13.96 -5.02
CA GLU A 18 9.46 -14.43 -6.17
C GLU A 18 8.08 -14.93 -5.74
N ALA A 19 7.99 -15.66 -4.61
CA ALA A 19 6.72 -16.11 -4.04
C ALA A 19 5.83 -14.93 -3.64
N LYS A 20 6.41 -13.89 -3.01
CA LYS A 20 5.70 -12.65 -2.70
C LYS A 20 5.14 -11.99 -3.97
N GLN A 21 5.95 -11.86 -5.01
CA GLN A 21 5.50 -11.26 -6.27
C GLN A 21 4.36 -12.05 -6.92
N ARG A 22 4.44 -13.39 -6.91
CA ARG A 22 3.35 -14.25 -7.40
C ARG A 22 2.07 -14.07 -6.59
N ALA A 23 2.17 -14.06 -5.26
CA ALA A 23 1.02 -13.85 -4.38
C ALA A 23 0.39 -12.46 -4.58
N GLU A 24 1.20 -11.40 -4.73
CA GLU A 24 0.71 -10.05 -5.03
C GLU A 24 -0.04 -10.00 -6.38
N GLN A 25 0.40 -10.77 -7.38
CA GLN A 25 -0.31 -10.87 -8.65
C GLN A 25 -1.62 -11.66 -8.50
N GLU A 26 -1.61 -12.73 -7.73
CA GLU A 26 -2.81 -13.54 -7.48
C GLU A 26 -3.89 -12.73 -6.75
N VAL A 27 -3.51 -11.95 -5.75
CA VAL A 27 -4.43 -11.03 -5.06
C VAL A 27 -5.06 -10.04 -6.02
N LYS A 28 -4.29 -9.48 -6.97
CA LYS A 28 -4.84 -8.58 -8.01
C LYS A 28 -5.85 -9.29 -8.91
N ASN A 29 -5.53 -10.52 -9.34
CA ASN A 29 -6.41 -11.31 -10.19
C ASN A 29 -7.70 -11.70 -9.47
N LEU A 30 -7.62 -12.06 -8.18
CA LEU A 30 -8.77 -12.37 -7.35
C LEU A 30 -9.66 -11.15 -7.14
N ASN A 31 -9.08 -9.98 -6.86
CA ASN A 31 -9.86 -8.75 -6.73
C ASN A 31 -10.62 -8.42 -8.03
N ALA A 32 -9.99 -8.58 -9.20
CA ALA A 32 -10.67 -8.35 -10.48
C ALA A 32 -11.84 -9.32 -10.70
N GLN A 33 -11.67 -10.60 -10.37
CA GLN A 33 -12.75 -11.60 -10.46
C GLN A 33 -13.88 -11.33 -9.45
N ILE A 34 -13.53 -10.88 -8.24
CA ILE A 34 -14.51 -10.49 -7.22
C ILE A 34 -15.33 -9.30 -7.75
N ASP A 35 -14.68 -8.26 -8.28
CA ASP A 35 -15.36 -7.08 -8.81
C ASP A 35 -16.29 -7.43 -9.99
N GLU A 36 -15.87 -8.33 -10.87
CA GLU A 36 -16.68 -8.81 -12.00
C GLU A 36 -17.93 -9.58 -11.53
N VAL A 37 -17.74 -10.57 -10.65
CA VAL A 37 -18.84 -11.39 -10.13
C VAL A 37 -19.78 -10.58 -9.23
N ASP A 38 -19.26 -9.64 -8.44
CA ASP A 38 -20.06 -8.71 -7.62
C ASP A 38 -20.97 -7.85 -8.51
N TYR A 39 -20.43 -7.31 -9.59
CA TYR A 39 -21.20 -6.55 -10.57
C TYR A 39 -22.32 -7.39 -11.18
N GLU A 40 -21.99 -8.56 -11.77
CA GLU A 40 -23.00 -9.44 -12.39
C GLU A 40 -24.09 -9.87 -11.41
N LEU A 41 -23.71 -10.24 -10.19
CA LEU A 41 -24.66 -10.64 -9.16
C LEU A 41 -25.55 -9.47 -8.75
N SER A 42 -24.99 -8.26 -8.60
CA SER A 42 -25.74 -7.07 -8.22
C SER A 42 -26.75 -6.66 -9.30
N GLU A 43 -26.39 -6.75 -10.59
CA GLU A 43 -27.28 -6.48 -11.71
C GLU A 43 -28.43 -7.50 -11.74
N LEU A 44 -28.12 -8.80 -11.60
CA LEU A 44 -29.15 -9.84 -11.57
C LEU A 44 -30.10 -9.67 -10.36
N MET A 45 -29.55 -9.32 -9.19
CA MET A 45 -30.37 -9.01 -8.02
C MET A 45 -31.28 -7.80 -8.26
N ALA A 46 -30.80 -6.76 -8.94
CA ALA A 46 -31.60 -5.60 -9.30
C ALA A 46 -32.70 -5.96 -10.34
N GLU A 47 -32.35 -6.69 -11.41
CA GLU A 47 -33.27 -7.13 -12.46
C GLU A 47 -34.40 -8.02 -11.93
N THR A 48 -34.07 -8.87 -10.95
CA THR A 48 -35.04 -9.78 -10.32
C THR A 48 -35.73 -9.19 -9.09
N GLU A 49 -35.49 -7.90 -8.78
CA GLU A 49 -36.01 -7.21 -7.59
C GLU A 49 -35.67 -7.96 -6.27
N THR A 50 -34.56 -8.69 -6.24
CA THR A 50 -34.10 -9.47 -5.09
C THR A 50 -33.22 -8.61 -4.18
N GLN A 51 -33.80 -8.06 -3.11
CA GLN A 51 -33.04 -7.25 -2.15
C GLN A 51 -31.99 -8.06 -1.37
N ASN A 52 -32.29 -9.32 -1.02
CA ASN A 52 -31.36 -10.21 -0.34
C ASN A 52 -31.77 -11.69 -0.51
N PHE A 53 -30.81 -12.59 -0.34
CA PHE A 53 -31.04 -14.04 -0.27
C PHE A 53 -30.01 -14.73 0.63
N THR A 54 -30.31 -15.94 1.09
CA THR A 54 -29.36 -16.76 1.87
C THR A 54 -29.06 -18.07 1.14
N ARG A 55 -27.77 -18.40 1.01
CA ARG A 55 -27.29 -19.64 0.40
C ARG A 55 -26.09 -20.17 1.19
N GLY A 56 -26.17 -21.44 1.63
CA GLY A 56 -25.05 -22.09 2.33
C GLY A 56 -24.66 -21.41 3.65
N GLY A 57 -25.62 -20.81 4.36
CA GLY A 57 -25.36 -20.08 5.60
C GLY A 57 -24.78 -18.67 5.41
N THR A 58 -24.64 -18.20 4.17
CA THR A 58 -24.20 -16.83 3.85
C THR A 58 -25.37 -16.03 3.31
N MET A 59 -25.58 -14.83 3.84
CA MET A 59 -26.58 -13.87 3.37
C MET A 59 -25.94 -12.88 2.41
N PHE A 60 -26.57 -12.68 1.27
CA PHE A 60 -26.18 -11.73 0.22
C PHE A 60 -27.24 -10.65 0.16
N CYS A 61 -26.84 -9.38 0.22
CA CYS A 61 -27.75 -8.24 0.24
C CYS A 61 -27.31 -7.22 -0.81
N LEU A 62 -28.26 -6.72 -1.60
CA LEU A 62 -28.02 -5.57 -2.46
C LEU A 62 -27.85 -4.34 -1.57
N THR A 63 -26.74 -3.62 -1.75
CA THR A 63 -26.49 -2.37 -1.02
C THR A 63 -26.07 -1.29 -2.00
N THR A 64 -26.59 -0.08 -1.79
CA THR A 64 -26.18 1.09 -2.56
C THR A 64 -25.29 1.95 -1.68
N THR A 65 -24.04 2.12 -2.09
CA THR A 65 -23.08 2.99 -1.38
C THR A 65 -22.63 4.09 -2.32
N THR A 66 -22.76 5.34 -1.90
CA THR A 66 -22.17 6.47 -2.65
C THR A 66 -20.64 6.38 -2.54
N ARG A 67 -19.98 6.22 -3.70
CA ARG A 67 -18.53 6.34 -3.82
C ARG A 67 -18.22 7.67 -4.50
N ALA A 68 -17.32 8.44 -3.89
CA ALA A 68 -16.79 9.67 -4.47
C ALA A 68 -15.28 9.55 -4.61
N SER A 69 -14.77 9.92 -5.77
CA SER A 69 -13.34 10.02 -6.05
C SER A 69 -13.04 11.38 -6.69
N ALA A 70 -11.78 11.82 -6.56
CA ALA A 70 -11.37 13.03 -7.26
C ALA A 70 -11.46 12.80 -8.77
N ALA A 71 -12.03 13.77 -9.49
CA ALA A 71 -11.94 13.78 -10.95
C ALA A 71 -10.47 13.79 -11.40
N ALA A 72 -10.21 13.28 -12.60
CA ALA A 72 -8.86 13.18 -13.15
C ALA A 72 -8.16 14.56 -13.12
N GLY A 73 -6.96 14.60 -12.52
CA GLY A 73 -6.17 15.83 -12.38
C GLY A 73 -6.70 16.87 -11.38
N LYS A 74 -7.79 16.58 -10.65
CA LYS A 74 -8.43 17.52 -9.69
C LYS A 74 -8.11 17.25 -8.22
N LYS A 75 -7.18 16.34 -7.94
CA LYS A 75 -6.83 15.91 -6.57
C LYS A 75 -6.38 17.09 -5.69
N ASP A 76 -5.42 17.88 -6.17
CA ASP A 76 -4.84 18.97 -5.38
C ASP A 76 -5.83 20.12 -5.15
N GLU A 77 -6.65 20.42 -6.15
CA GLU A 77 -7.75 21.39 -6.06
C GLU A 77 -8.79 20.92 -5.03
N LEU A 78 -9.21 19.64 -5.10
CA LEU A 78 -10.12 19.04 -4.12
C LEU A 78 -9.56 19.14 -2.70
N TYR A 79 -8.28 18.78 -2.49
CA TYR A 79 -7.66 18.82 -1.17
C TYR A 79 -7.59 20.24 -0.61
N SER A 80 -7.20 21.20 -1.45
CA SER A 80 -7.15 22.62 -1.07
C SER A 80 -8.53 23.15 -0.68
N LEU A 81 -9.57 22.79 -1.45
CA LEU A 81 -10.95 23.14 -1.15
C LEU A 81 -11.43 22.49 0.14
N LEU A 82 -11.19 21.20 0.36
CA LEU A 82 -11.58 20.51 1.59
C LEU A 82 -10.97 21.20 2.82
N LYS A 83 -9.66 21.51 2.78
CA LYS A 83 -8.98 22.24 3.87
C LYS A 83 -9.58 23.63 4.09
N ARG A 84 -9.80 24.41 3.02
CA ARG A 84 -10.38 25.75 3.11
C ARG A 84 -11.80 25.75 3.67
N ASN A 85 -12.56 24.68 3.44
CA ASN A 85 -13.92 24.51 3.94
C ASN A 85 -13.99 23.86 5.33
N GLY A 86 -12.85 23.69 6.03
CA GLY A 86 -12.82 23.15 7.39
C GLY A 86 -12.83 21.63 7.48
N TYR A 87 -12.72 20.92 6.36
CA TYR A 87 -12.66 19.46 6.29
C TYR A 87 -11.23 18.95 6.09
N GLY A 88 -10.25 19.64 6.68
CA GLY A 88 -8.83 19.30 6.55
C GLY A 88 -8.51 17.89 7.05
N ASP A 89 -9.23 17.40 8.06
CA ASP A 89 -9.03 16.06 8.64
C ASP A 89 -9.35 14.92 7.66
N LEU A 90 -10.10 15.19 6.58
CA LEU A 90 -10.30 14.21 5.49
C LEU A 90 -9.07 14.05 4.60
N VAL A 91 -8.13 15.01 4.65
CA VAL A 91 -6.93 15.04 3.81
C VAL A 91 -5.74 14.51 4.60
N TYR A 92 -5.33 13.29 4.29
CA TYR A 92 -4.13 12.68 4.88
C TYR A 92 -2.88 13.14 4.13
N GLU A 93 -2.08 13.99 4.77
CA GLU A 93 -0.75 14.36 4.30
C GLU A 93 0.28 13.35 4.79
N THR A 94 1.08 12.84 3.87
CA THR A 94 2.10 11.83 4.18
C THR A 94 3.46 12.33 3.71
N VAL A 95 4.47 12.10 4.54
CA VAL A 95 5.86 12.28 4.13
C VAL A 95 6.36 10.96 3.56
N ASN A 96 6.97 10.99 2.39
CA ASN A 96 7.56 9.79 1.81
C ASN A 96 8.71 9.30 2.71
N ALA A 97 8.64 8.06 3.18
CA ALA A 97 9.62 7.52 4.12
C ALA A 97 11.05 7.49 3.56
N ASN A 98 11.22 7.27 2.24
CA ASN A 98 12.55 7.28 1.61
C ASN A 98 13.11 8.69 1.53
N SER A 99 12.28 9.67 1.12
CA SER A 99 12.66 11.09 1.09
C SER A 99 12.99 11.59 2.49
N LEU A 100 12.18 11.24 3.49
CA LEU A 100 12.46 11.55 4.89
C LEU A 100 13.78 10.94 5.36
N SER A 101 14.04 9.66 5.03
CA SER A 101 15.29 9.00 5.41
C SER A 101 16.51 9.68 4.79
N ALA A 102 16.43 10.06 3.51
CA ALA A 102 17.50 10.78 2.81
C ALA A 102 17.73 12.17 3.45
N PHE A 103 16.65 12.91 3.67
CA PHE A 103 16.69 14.22 4.31
C PHE A 103 17.30 14.15 5.72
N VAL A 104 16.84 13.23 6.58
CA VAL A 104 17.37 13.07 7.94
C VAL A 104 18.87 12.73 7.91
N LYS A 105 19.31 11.91 6.97
CA LYS A 105 20.74 11.60 6.79
C LYS A 105 21.56 12.85 6.42
N GLU A 106 21.05 13.68 5.53
CA GLU A 106 21.69 14.96 5.16
C GLU A 106 21.76 15.91 6.37
N GLN A 107 20.66 16.04 7.12
CA GLN A 107 20.61 16.89 8.32
C GLN A 107 21.57 16.43 9.41
N MET A 108 21.77 15.12 9.58
CA MET A 108 22.78 14.58 10.50
C MET A 108 24.20 14.90 10.03
N ALA A 109 24.50 14.71 8.73
CA ALA A 109 25.83 14.99 8.18
C ALA A 109 26.22 16.47 8.35
N GLU A 110 25.27 17.39 8.22
CA GLU A 110 25.47 18.83 8.47
C GLU A 110 25.56 19.17 9.97
N ASN A 111 25.14 18.26 10.85
CA ASN A 111 25.10 18.41 12.30
C ASN A 111 26.05 17.43 13.02
N ASN A 112 27.26 17.24 12.49
CA ASN A 112 28.30 16.37 13.07
C ASN A 112 27.84 14.92 13.34
N ASP A 113 27.07 14.36 12.41
CA ASP A 113 26.45 13.03 12.49
C ASP A 113 25.47 12.84 13.66
N LEU A 114 25.00 13.93 14.28
CA LEU A 114 23.99 13.92 15.34
C LEU A 114 22.60 14.30 14.81
N LEU A 115 21.56 13.64 15.32
CA LEU A 115 20.18 14.00 15.02
C LEU A 115 19.87 15.41 15.56
N PRO A 116 19.36 16.36 14.74
CA PRO A 116 18.96 17.67 15.24
C PRO A 116 17.84 17.60 16.28
N ASP A 117 17.88 18.48 17.29
CA ASP A 117 16.93 18.49 18.41
C ASP A 117 15.47 18.59 17.99
N TRP A 118 15.17 19.33 16.92
CA TRP A 118 13.80 19.51 16.43
C TRP A 118 13.19 18.23 15.82
N LEU A 119 14.03 17.26 15.43
CA LEU A 119 13.61 15.92 14.99
C LEU A 119 13.63 14.90 16.12
N SER A 120 14.22 15.24 17.27
CA SER A 120 14.33 14.34 18.42
C SER A 120 12.94 13.93 18.92
N GLY A 121 12.72 12.63 19.09
CA GLY A 121 11.43 12.06 19.50
C GLY A 121 10.37 12.01 18.39
N LEU A 122 10.60 12.64 17.23
CA LEU A 122 9.69 12.59 16.08
C LEU A 122 10.08 11.52 15.06
N VAL A 123 11.36 11.16 15.01
CA VAL A 123 11.89 10.13 14.11
C VAL A 123 12.69 9.08 14.87
N ASN A 124 12.71 7.86 14.35
CA ASN A 124 13.60 6.80 14.82
C ASN A 124 14.68 6.55 13.76
N VAL A 125 15.95 6.79 14.11
CA VAL A 125 17.08 6.62 13.20
C VAL A 125 17.85 5.37 13.58
N TYR A 126 18.04 4.48 12.61
CA TYR A 126 18.86 3.29 12.77
C TYR A 126 19.46 2.87 11.43
N GLU A 127 20.63 2.25 11.47
CA GLU A 127 21.23 1.64 10.28
C GLU A 127 20.70 0.21 10.08
N LYS A 128 20.31 -0.10 8.84
CA LYS A 128 19.88 -1.44 8.45
C LYS A 128 20.76 -1.97 7.33
N THR A 129 21.62 -2.94 7.65
CA THR A 129 22.32 -3.72 6.64
C THR A 129 21.35 -4.71 5.99
N SER A 130 21.30 -4.73 4.66
CA SER A 130 20.42 -5.64 3.92
C SER A 130 21.05 -6.12 2.62
N VAL A 131 20.59 -7.27 2.13
CA VAL A 131 21.08 -7.86 0.88
C VAL A 131 20.24 -7.36 -0.29
N GLY A 132 20.90 -6.68 -1.23
CA GLY A 132 20.31 -6.29 -2.52
C GLY A 132 20.31 -7.44 -3.52
N VAL A 133 19.16 -7.77 -4.09
CA VAL A 133 19.01 -8.81 -5.13
C VAL A 133 18.87 -8.13 -6.49
N ARG A 134 19.77 -8.42 -7.41
CA ARG A 134 19.77 -7.90 -8.79
C ARG A 134 20.13 -9.03 -9.76
N LYS A 135 19.60 -8.97 -10.98
CA LYS A 135 20.03 -9.87 -12.05
C LYS A 135 21.48 -9.53 -12.42
N ALA A 136 22.33 -10.56 -12.57
CA ALA A 136 23.68 -10.36 -13.07
C ALA A 136 23.61 -9.90 -14.55
N ALA A 137 24.48 -8.95 -14.91
CA ALA A 137 24.75 -8.69 -16.33
C ALA A 137 25.39 -9.95 -16.93
N ARG A 138 25.01 -10.29 -18.18
CA ARG A 138 25.60 -11.41 -18.91
C ARG A 138 27.03 -11.10 -19.30
#